data_AF-A0A256XZ33-F1
#
_entry.id   AF-A0A256XZ33-F1
#
_cell.length_a   1.000
_cell.length_b   1.000
_cell.length_c   1.000
_cell.angle_alpha   90.00
_cell.angle_beta   90.00
_cell.angle_gamma   90.00
#
_symmetry.space_group_name_H-M   'P 1'
#
loop_
_entity.id
_entity.type
_entity.pdbx_description
1 polymer ?
#
loop_
_entity_poly.entity_id
_entity_poly.type
_entity_poly.pdbx_seq_one_letter_code
_entity_poly.pdbx_strand_id
1 'polypeptide(L)'
;MKTKTLGEANKTEIILEKRKQKRKPIIKNINTLLYWTLLIISIIGNFIISVVLVPFLLILKGPALYFSLFFLSLSFGYLFSFVLHSIEELQPKQYIIAHIFIPSIALINIAIITVLSNKLILLLKLTTPFHNPLLVGMAYFVGYLTPEALKYRKR
;
A
#
# COMPACT_ATOMS: atom_id res chain seq x y z
N MET A 1 40.07 44.76 11.25
CA MET A 1 39.80 43.37 11.68
C MET A 1 38.43 42.81 11.22
N LYS A 2 37.39 43.66 11.04
CA LYS A 2 36.02 43.26 10.65
C LYS A 2 35.81 42.84 9.17
N THR A 3 36.77 43.11 8.29
CA THR A 3 36.66 42.86 6.83
C THR A 3 37.07 41.46 6.41
N LYS A 4 37.87 40.75 7.21
CA LYS A 4 38.29 39.37 6.93
C LYS A 4 37.16 38.36 7.15
N THR A 5 36.29 38.60 8.13
CA THR A 5 35.19 37.69 8.50
C THR A 5 34.04 37.68 7.49
N LEU A 6 33.77 38.80 6.81
CA LEU A 6 32.76 38.87 5.73
C LEU A 6 33.18 38.07 4.48
N GLY A 7 34.47 38.07 4.13
CA GLY A 7 34.99 37.33 2.98
C GLY A 7 34.98 35.82 3.17
N GLU A 8 35.17 35.35 4.41
CA GLU A 8 35.09 33.94 4.76
C GLU A 8 33.64 33.44 4.77
N ALA A 9 32.72 34.20 5.39
CA ALA A 9 31.29 33.87 5.40
C ALA A 9 30.69 33.73 3.99
N ASN A 10 31.04 34.65 3.08
CA ASN A 10 30.57 34.60 1.70
C ASN A 10 31.14 33.37 0.95
N LYS A 11 32.42 33.02 1.16
CA LYS A 11 32.99 31.77 0.61
C LYS A 11 32.29 30.54 1.15
N THR A 12 31.94 30.50 2.44
CA THR A 12 31.23 29.37 3.05
C THR A 12 29.83 29.22 2.46
N GLU A 13 29.09 30.31 2.25
CA GLU A 13 27.77 30.31 1.58
C GLU A 13 27.85 29.80 0.14
N ILE A 14 28.82 30.26 -0.65
CA ILE A 14 28.99 29.84 -2.05
C ILE A 14 29.34 28.34 -2.13
N ILE A 15 30.11 27.80 -1.18
CA ILE A 15 30.42 26.37 -1.10
C ILE A 15 29.19 25.56 -0.69
N LEU A 16 28.36 26.08 0.23
CA LEU A 16 27.08 25.48 0.63
C LEU A 16 26.06 25.46 -0.52
N GLU A 17 25.92 26.56 -1.25
CA GLU A 17 25.08 26.71 -2.44
C GLU A 17 25.49 25.73 -3.55
N LYS A 18 26.78 25.66 -3.90
CA LYS A 18 27.30 24.69 -4.89
C LYS A 18 27.05 23.24 -4.47
N ARG A 19 27.18 22.92 -3.18
CA ARG A 19 26.88 21.57 -2.66
C ARG A 19 25.38 21.26 -2.68
N LYS A 20 24.51 22.24 -2.37
CA LYS A 20 23.05 22.10 -2.48
C LYS A 20 22.62 21.86 -3.93
N GLN A 21 23.17 22.59 -4.90
CA GLN A 21 22.87 22.40 -6.33
C GLN A 21 23.32 21.04 -6.86
N LYS A 22 24.52 20.56 -6.50
CA LYS A 22 25.02 19.24 -6.96
C LYS A 22 24.28 18.06 -6.30
N ARG A 23 23.71 18.25 -5.10
CA ARG A 23 22.89 17.24 -4.40
C ARG A 23 21.47 17.11 -4.95
N LYS A 24 20.88 18.20 -5.46
CA LYS A 24 19.49 18.20 -6.01
C LYS A 24 19.21 17.08 -7.04
N PRO A 25 20.06 16.82 -8.07
CA PRO A 25 19.77 15.77 -9.04
C PRO A 25 19.93 14.35 -8.45
N ILE A 26 20.91 14.12 -7.58
CA ILE A 26 21.16 12.81 -6.97
C ILE A 26 20.00 12.42 -6.04
N ILE A 27 19.53 13.35 -5.20
CA ILE A 27 18.40 13.12 -4.29
C ILE A 27 17.11 12.84 -5.10
N LYS A 28 16.90 13.54 -6.23
CA LYS A 28 15.74 13.30 -7.10
C LYS A 28 15.74 11.89 -7.70
N ASN A 29 16.89 11.41 -8.15
CA ASN A 29 17.00 10.06 -8.73
C ASN A 29 16.79 8.97 -7.67
N ILE A 30 17.35 9.15 -6.47
CA ILE A 30 17.13 8.21 -5.35
C ILE A 30 15.65 8.16 -4.97
N ASN A 31 14.98 9.31 -4.83
CA ASN A 31 13.54 9.33 -4.51
C ASN A 31 12.70 8.66 -5.59
N THR A 32 13.08 8.84 -6.88
CA THR A 32 12.40 8.18 -8.00
C THR A 32 12.60 6.66 -7.95
N LEU A 33 13.83 6.19 -7.71
CA LEU A 33 14.11 4.76 -7.58
C LEU A 33 13.36 4.17 -6.38
N LEU A 34 13.37 4.86 -5.23
CA LEU A 34 12.70 4.39 -4.01
C LEU A 34 11.19 4.31 -4.20
N TYR A 35 10.59 5.29 -4.90
CA TYR A 35 9.18 5.28 -5.29
C TYR A 35 8.84 4.00 -6.08
N TRP A 36 9.57 3.70 -7.16
CA TRP A 36 9.30 2.52 -7.98
C TRP A 36 9.51 1.22 -7.21
N THR A 37 10.57 1.13 -6.40
CA THR A 37 10.84 -0.05 -5.57
C THR A 37 9.73 -0.29 -4.56
N LEU A 38 9.27 0.73 -3.85
CA LEU A 38 8.19 0.60 -2.88
C LEU A 38 6.85 0.25 -3.56
N LEU A 39 6.60 0.78 -4.76
CA LEU A 39 5.42 0.42 -5.55
C LEU A 39 5.45 -1.07 -5.92
N ILE A 40 6.59 -1.57 -6.41
CA ILE A 40 6.78 -3.00 -6.74
C ILE A 40 6.60 -3.87 -5.50
N ILE A 41 7.20 -3.49 -4.37
CA ILE A 41 7.04 -4.20 -3.09
C ILE A 41 5.57 -4.23 -2.68
N SER A 42 4.83 -3.14 -2.87
CA SER A 42 3.40 -3.08 -2.56
C SER A 42 2.59 -4.06 -3.43
N ILE A 43 2.89 -4.15 -4.73
CA ILE A 43 2.24 -5.11 -5.64
C ILE A 43 2.53 -6.55 -5.21
N ILE A 44 3.79 -6.87 -4.88
CA ILE A 44 4.18 -8.21 -4.44
C ILE A 44 3.52 -8.57 -3.11
N GLY A 45 3.59 -7.66 -2.13
CA GLY A 45 2.95 -7.82 -0.83
C GLY A 45 1.45 -8.07 -0.97
N ASN A 46 0.81 -7.46 -1.96
CA ASN A 46 -0.59 -7.65 -2.24
C ASN A 46 -0.93 -9.08 -2.68
N PHE A 47 -0.10 -9.64 -3.57
CA PHE A 47 -0.23 -11.03 -4.00
C PHE A 47 -0.04 -12.00 -2.83
N ILE A 48 0.94 -11.75 -1.97
CA ILE A 48 1.20 -12.57 -0.78
C ILE A 48 -0.02 -12.57 0.13
N ILE A 49 -0.60 -11.39 0.41
CA ILE A 49 -1.80 -11.26 1.25
C ILE A 49 -2.96 -12.06 0.68
N SER A 50 -3.20 -11.98 -0.64
CA SER A 50 -4.22 -12.79 -1.31
C SER A 50 -4.02 -14.29 -1.07
N VAL A 51 -2.80 -14.79 -1.23
CA VAL A 51 -2.50 -16.21 -1.01
C VAL A 51 -2.67 -16.60 0.47
N VAL A 52 -2.24 -15.75 1.40
CA VAL A 52 -2.37 -15.99 2.86
C VAL A 52 -3.83 -16.00 3.31
N LEU A 53 -4.73 -15.26 2.66
CA LEU A 53 -6.15 -15.24 2.96
C LEU A 53 -6.89 -16.52 2.54
N VAL A 54 -6.42 -17.20 1.49
CA VAL A 54 -7.08 -18.39 0.93
C VAL A 54 -7.33 -19.50 1.97
N PRO A 55 -6.34 -19.93 2.80
CA PRO A 55 -6.57 -20.91 3.85
C PRO A 55 -7.71 -20.54 4.81
N PHE A 56 -7.88 -19.25 5.15
CA PHE A 56 -8.97 -18.81 6.03
C PHE A 56 -10.34 -19.04 5.40
N LEU A 57 -10.48 -18.83 4.08
CA LEU A 57 -11.71 -19.15 3.35
C LEU A 57 -11.96 -20.66 3.28
N LEU A 58 -10.91 -21.49 3.30
CA LEU A 58 -11.07 -22.94 3.27
C LEU A 58 -11.47 -23.49 4.65
N ILE A 59 -11.02 -22.88 5.74
CA ILE A 59 -11.22 -23.39 7.09
C ILE A 59 -12.51 -22.82 7.72
N LEU A 60 -12.76 -21.52 7.58
CA LEU A 60 -13.86 -20.83 8.25
C LEU A 60 -15.14 -20.86 7.43
N LYS A 61 -16.29 -20.85 8.11
CA LYS A 61 -17.63 -20.86 7.51
C LYS A 61 -18.53 -19.82 8.18
N GLY A 62 -19.56 -19.37 7.45
CA GLY A 62 -20.64 -18.56 7.99
C GLY A 62 -20.16 -17.22 8.57
N PRO A 63 -20.78 -16.73 9.67
CA PRO A 63 -20.46 -15.42 10.27
C PRO A 63 -18.99 -15.27 10.67
N ALA A 64 -18.37 -16.32 11.19
CA ALA A 64 -16.97 -16.30 11.64
C ALA A 64 -16.02 -15.96 10.49
N LEU A 65 -16.29 -16.49 9.28
CA LEU A 65 -15.53 -16.16 8.08
C LEU A 65 -15.57 -14.65 7.82
N TYR A 66 -16.77 -14.06 7.73
CA TYR A 66 -16.93 -12.65 7.39
C TYR A 66 -16.28 -11.73 8.42
N PHE A 67 -16.40 -12.04 9.72
CA PHE A 67 -15.74 -11.30 10.78
C PHE A 67 -14.21 -11.36 10.66
N SER A 68 -13.64 -12.56 10.54
CA SER A 68 -12.18 -12.70 10.38
C SER A 68 -11.68 -11.97 9.14
N LEU A 69 -12.42 -12.06 8.04
CA LEU A 69 -12.08 -11.44 6.76
C LEU A 69 -12.16 -9.91 6.84
N PHE A 70 -13.16 -9.37 7.55
CA PHE A 70 -13.25 -7.94 7.86
C PHE A 70 -12.06 -7.46 8.69
N PHE A 71 -11.70 -8.13 9.78
CA PHE A 71 -10.58 -7.70 10.63
C PHE A 71 -9.21 -7.86 9.94
N LEU A 72 -9.00 -8.94 9.18
CA LEU A 72 -7.77 -9.13 8.40
C LEU A 72 -7.65 -8.04 7.34
N SER A 73 -8.72 -7.83 6.55
CA SER A 73 -8.74 -6.82 5.50
C SER A 73 -8.55 -5.42 6.07
N LEU A 74 -9.15 -5.11 7.21
CA LEU A 74 -8.92 -3.85 7.94
C LEU A 74 -7.45 -3.67 8.32
N SER A 75 -6.82 -4.70 8.88
CA SER A 75 -5.40 -4.67 9.27
C SER A 75 -4.50 -4.44 8.06
N PHE A 76 -4.75 -5.13 6.96
CA PHE A 76 -4.00 -4.94 5.72
C PHE A 76 -4.29 -3.61 5.04
N GLY A 77 -5.52 -3.11 5.12
CA GLY A 77 -5.90 -1.78 4.65
C GLY A 77 -5.09 -0.69 5.34
N TYR A 78 -4.89 -0.80 6.66
CA TYR A 78 -4.03 0.12 7.41
C TYR A 78 -2.58 0.05 6.96
N LEU A 79 -2.06 -1.17 6.79
CA LEU A 79 -0.68 -1.39 6.32
C LEU A 79 -0.46 -0.77 4.94
N PHE A 80 -1.36 -1.02 3.99
CA PHE A 80 -1.24 -0.47 2.65
C PHE A 80 -1.46 1.03 2.58
N SER A 81 -2.44 1.56 3.31
CA SER A 81 -2.65 3.02 3.42
C SER A 81 -1.39 3.68 3.97
N PHE A 82 -0.74 3.08 4.97
CA PHE A 82 0.54 3.57 5.49
C PHE A 82 1.65 3.54 4.43
N VAL A 83 1.89 2.39 3.79
CA VAL A 83 2.94 2.23 2.77
C VAL A 83 2.74 3.18 1.60
N LEU A 84 1.51 3.29 1.08
CA LEU A 84 1.21 4.17 -0.05
C LEU A 84 1.35 5.63 0.29
N HIS A 85 1.03 6.03 1.53
CA HIS A 85 1.28 7.39 1.97
C HIS A 85 2.77 7.71 2.09
N SER A 86 3.56 6.76 2.59
CA SER A 86 5.02 6.93 2.60
C SER A 86 5.59 7.05 1.19
N ILE A 87 5.00 6.35 0.21
CA ILE A 87 5.36 6.48 -1.21
C ILE A 87 4.99 7.87 -1.75
N GLU A 88 3.80 8.36 -1.41
CA GLU A 88 3.27 9.66 -1.82
C GLU A 88 4.13 10.83 -1.32
N GLU A 89 4.62 10.77 -0.09
CA GLU A 89 5.52 11.77 0.49
C GLU A 89 6.85 11.91 -0.28
N LEU A 90 7.32 10.84 -0.95
CA LEU A 90 8.55 10.86 -1.74
C LEU A 90 8.39 11.60 -3.08
N GLN A 91 7.18 11.59 -3.65
CA GLN A 91 6.84 12.27 -4.91
C GLN A 91 5.42 12.86 -4.88
N PRO A 92 5.23 14.05 -4.30
CA PRO A 92 3.89 14.64 -4.09
C PRO A 92 3.15 14.98 -5.39
N LYS A 93 3.83 14.99 -6.55
CA LYS A 93 3.19 15.21 -7.86
C LYS A 93 2.25 14.06 -8.28
N GLN A 94 2.29 12.91 -7.62
CA GLN A 94 1.56 11.70 -8.03
C GLN A 94 0.43 11.30 -7.07
N TYR A 95 -0.14 12.26 -6.33
CA TYR A 95 -1.22 12.09 -5.33
C TYR A 95 -2.42 11.23 -5.80
N ILE A 96 -2.76 11.32 -7.09
CA ILE A 96 -3.91 10.62 -7.69
C ILE A 96 -3.70 9.10 -7.70
N ILE A 97 -2.45 8.64 -7.75
CA ILE A 97 -2.14 7.21 -7.89
C ILE A 97 -2.58 6.45 -6.65
N ALA A 98 -2.32 6.94 -5.43
CA ALA A 98 -2.69 6.25 -4.20
C ALA A 98 -4.20 6.00 -4.08
N HIS A 99 -5.02 7.00 -4.43
CA HIS A 99 -6.48 6.95 -4.31
C HIS A 99 -7.13 5.92 -5.25
N ILE A 100 -6.56 5.72 -6.44
CA ILE A 100 -7.05 4.73 -7.41
C ILE A 100 -6.44 3.35 -7.13
N PHE A 101 -5.20 3.32 -6.66
CA PHE A 101 -4.44 2.10 -6.46
C PHE A 101 -4.98 1.26 -5.31
N ILE A 102 -5.38 1.87 -4.19
CA ILE A 102 -5.98 1.19 -3.03
C ILE A 102 -7.25 0.40 -3.39
N PRO A 103 -8.30 1.00 -3.99
CA PRO A 103 -9.50 0.27 -4.36
C PRO A 103 -9.22 -0.76 -5.46
N SER A 104 -8.30 -0.47 -6.39
CA SER A 104 -7.90 -1.43 -7.43
C SER A 104 -7.27 -2.68 -6.84
N ILE A 105 -6.37 -2.52 -5.85
CA ILE A 105 -5.78 -3.63 -5.11
C ILE A 105 -6.87 -4.47 -4.43
N ALA A 106 -7.81 -3.82 -3.75
CA ALA A 106 -8.87 -4.51 -3.03
C ALA A 106 -9.70 -5.39 -3.98
N LEU A 107 -10.08 -4.85 -5.14
CA LEU A 107 -10.84 -5.58 -6.16
C LEU A 107 -10.06 -6.77 -6.74
N ILE A 108 -8.77 -6.57 -7.04
CA ILE A 108 -7.89 -7.64 -7.53
C ILE A 108 -7.80 -8.77 -6.49
N ASN A 109 -7.64 -8.42 -5.21
CA ASN A 109 -7.59 -9.41 -4.14
C ASN A 109 -8.88 -10.21 -4.05
N ILE A 110 -10.03 -9.55 -4.09
CA ILE A 110 -11.33 -10.23 -4.06
C ILE A 110 -11.44 -11.25 -5.20
N ALA A 111 -11.06 -10.85 -6.42
CA ALA A 111 -11.05 -11.76 -7.56
C ALA A 111 -10.11 -12.95 -7.36
N ILE A 112 -8.86 -12.70 -6.93
CA ILE A 112 -7.87 -13.77 -6.72
C ILE A 112 -8.35 -14.74 -5.64
N ILE A 113 -8.71 -14.23 -4.47
CA ILE A 113 -9.04 -15.05 -3.30
C ILE A 113 -10.29 -15.89 -3.59
N THR A 114 -11.34 -15.30 -4.16
CA THR A 114 -12.60 -16.04 -4.42
C THR A 114 -12.44 -17.10 -5.51
N VAL A 115 -11.77 -16.78 -6.62
CA VAL A 115 -11.52 -17.74 -7.71
C VAL A 115 -10.61 -18.87 -7.23
N LEU A 116 -9.52 -18.53 -6.52
CA LEU A 116 -8.55 -19.51 -6.04
C LEU A 116 -9.17 -20.42 -4.96
N SER A 117 -9.87 -19.87 -3.98
CA SER A 117 -10.55 -20.67 -2.95
C SER A 117 -11.61 -21.59 -3.55
N ASN A 118 -12.46 -21.10 -4.47
CA ASN A 118 -13.48 -21.95 -5.10
C ASN A 118 -12.87 -23.09 -5.94
N LYS A 119 -11.77 -22.82 -6.66
CA LYS A 119 -11.02 -23.87 -7.38
C LYS A 119 -10.42 -24.89 -6.43
N LEU A 120 -9.85 -24.46 -5.30
CA LEU A 120 -9.28 -25.36 -4.30
C LEU A 120 -10.35 -26.19 -3.59
N ILE A 121 -11.52 -25.64 -3.30
CA ILE A 121 -12.66 -26.40 -2.74
C ILE A 121 -13.03 -27.55 -3.68
N LEU A 122 -13.12 -27.26 -4.99
CA LEU A 122 -13.43 -28.26 -6.01
C LEU A 122 -12.32 -29.33 -6.11
N LEU A 123 -11.05 -28.91 -6.15
CA LEU A 123 -9.90 -29.80 -6.34
C LEU A 123 -9.63 -30.69 -5.13
N LEU A 124 -9.81 -30.15 -3.92
CA LEU A 124 -9.62 -30.85 -2.64
C LEU A 124 -10.88 -31.57 -2.16
N LYS A 125 -12.01 -31.46 -2.89
CA LYS A 125 -13.32 -32.03 -2.54
C LYS A 125 -13.76 -31.70 -1.11
N LEU A 126 -13.53 -30.46 -0.69
CA LEU A 126 -13.90 -30.01 0.66
C LEU A 126 -15.43 -29.93 0.79
N THR A 127 -15.94 -30.24 1.98
CA THR A 127 -17.37 -30.12 2.33
C THR A 127 -17.79 -28.67 2.65
N THR A 128 -16.92 -27.71 2.36
CA THR A 128 -17.20 -26.29 2.51
C THR A 128 -18.10 -25.82 1.38
N PRO A 129 -19.17 -25.05 1.68
CA PRO A 129 -20.02 -24.49 0.63
C PRO A 129 -19.21 -23.52 -0.22
N PHE A 130 -19.60 -23.37 -1.50
CA PHE A 130 -19.03 -22.35 -2.37
C PHE A 130 -19.26 -20.96 -1.78
N HIS A 131 -18.22 -20.14 -1.84
CA HIS A 131 -18.29 -18.78 -1.34
C HIS A 131 -18.86 -17.86 -2.42
N ASN A 132 -19.88 -17.09 -2.07
CA ASN A 132 -20.41 -16.06 -2.95
C ASN A 132 -19.36 -14.92 -3.04
N PRO A 133 -18.81 -14.64 -4.24
CA PRO A 133 -17.76 -13.63 -4.40
C PRO A 133 -18.22 -12.23 -3.98
N LEU A 134 -19.50 -11.93 -4.11
CA LEU A 134 -20.05 -10.62 -3.77
C LEU A 134 -20.05 -10.37 -2.26
N LEU A 135 -20.49 -11.34 -1.46
CA LEU A 135 -20.55 -11.19 0.00
C LEU A 135 -19.17 -11.18 0.64
N VAL A 136 -18.30 -12.11 0.24
CA VAL A 136 -16.90 -12.12 0.67
C VAL A 136 -16.20 -10.85 0.21
N GLY A 137 -16.47 -10.43 -1.03
CA GLY A 137 -15.97 -9.21 -1.61
C GLY A 137 -16.36 -7.97 -0.82
N MET A 138 -17.62 -7.82 -0.46
CA MET A 138 -18.10 -6.68 0.33
C MET A 138 -17.45 -6.65 1.72
N ALA A 139 -17.42 -7.78 2.44
CA ALA A 139 -16.80 -7.84 3.76
C ALA A 139 -15.30 -7.45 3.71
N TYR A 140 -14.58 -7.97 2.71
CA TYR A 140 -13.18 -7.63 2.46
C TYR A 140 -13.01 -6.15 2.09
N PHE A 141 -13.79 -5.69 1.11
CA PHE A 141 -13.65 -4.36 0.53
C PHE A 141 -13.90 -3.28 1.56
N VAL A 142 -14.97 -3.42 2.35
CA VAL A 142 -15.31 -2.47 3.41
C VAL A 142 -14.19 -2.43 4.44
N GLY A 143 -13.73 -3.59 4.94
CA GLY A 143 -12.63 -3.63 5.90
C GLY A 143 -11.36 -2.99 5.33
N TYR A 144 -10.96 -3.37 4.12
CA TYR A 144 -9.75 -2.86 3.46
C TYR A 144 -9.78 -1.35 3.17
N LEU A 145 -10.92 -0.81 2.76
CA LEU A 145 -11.03 0.61 2.38
C LEU A 145 -11.25 1.53 3.59
N THR A 146 -11.77 0.99 4.71
CA THR A 146 -12.08 1.76 5.93
C THR A 146 -10.93 2.65 6.40
N PRO A 147 -9.67 2.18 6.51
CA PRO A 147 -8.56 2.98 7.00
C PRO A 147 -8.30 4.22 6.14
N GLU A 148 -8.34 4.06 4.82
CA GLU A 148 -8.13 5.16 3.88
C GLU A 148 -9.29 6.16 3.93
N ALA A 149 -10.53 5.66 3.96
CA ALA A 149 -11.71 6.51 4.08
C ALA A 149 -11.72 7.34 5.38
N LEU A 150 -11.28 6.75 6.51
CA LEU A 150 -11.16 7.44 7.79
C LEU A 150 -10.08 8.52 7.77
N LYS A 151 -8.96 8.26 7.09
CA LYS A 151 -7.86 9.20 6.98
C LYS A 151 -8.23 10.41 6.12
N TYR A 152 -8.96 10.19 5.02
CA TYR A 152 -9.44 11.26 4.15
C TYR A 152 -10.40 12.22 4.87
N ARG A 153 -11.28 11.71 5.75
CA ARG A 153 -12.20 12.54 6.54
C ARG A 153 -11.51 13.55 7.47
N LYS A 154 -10.24 13.33 7.84
CA LYS A 154 -9.49 14.18 8.78
C LYS A 154 -8.61 15.24 8.10
N ARG A 155 -8.53 15.26 6.76
CA ARG A 155 -7.84 16.31 5.98
C ARG A 155 -8.85 17.36 5.52
#